data_AF-A0A917VFD7-F1
#
_entry.id   AF-A0A917VFD7-F1
#
_cell.length_a   1.000
_cell.length_b   1.000
_cell.length_c   1.000
_cell.angle_alpha   90.00
_cell.angle_beta   90.00
_cell.angle_gamma   90.00
#
_symmetry.space_group_name_H-M   'P 1'
#
loop_
_entity.id
_entity.type
_entity.pdbx_description
1 polymer ?
#
loop_
_entity_poly.entity_id
_entity_poly.type
_entity_poly.pdbx_seq_one_letter_code
_entity_poly.pdbx_strand_id
1 'polypeptide(L)' 'MVRHVGEGTPVRVRVARTDGGRTRVEVTDPDPHALPVLVCATGEDESGRGLALLDAVALRWGVERGVEGKTVWCELGEV' A
#
# COMPACT_ATOMS: atom_id res chain seq x y z
N MET A 1 7.29 -7.39 8.18
CA MET A 1 7.39 -6.21 9.05
C MET A 1 7.09 -4.95 8.24
N VAL A 2 6.08 -4.15 8.64
CA VAL A 2 5.83 -2.82 8.04
C VAL A 2 6.86 -1.87 8.65
N ARG A 3 7.81 -1.35 7.84
CA ARG A 3 8.73 -0.31 8.31
C ARG A 3 7.96 1.00 8.33
N HIS A 4 7.73 1.49 9.54
CA HIS A 4 6.97 2.69 9.81
C HIS A 4 7.89 3.91 9.87
N VAL A 5 7.40 5.08 9.47
CA VAL A 5 8.16 6.34 9.46
C VAL A 5 8.31 6.85 10.89
N GLY A 6 9.24 6.29 11.65
CA GLY A 6 9.49 6.68 13.04
C GLY A 6 8.36 6.31 14.00
N GLU A 7 8.68 6.14 15.28
CA GLU A 7 7.69 5.84 16.32
C GLU A 7 6.67 7.00 16.43
N GLY A 8 5.37 6.70 16.41
CA GLY A 8 4.29 7.68 16.65
C GLY A 8 3.68 8.38 15.42
N THR A 9 4.18 8.18 14.21
CA THR A 9 3.55 8.75 13.00
C THR A 9 2.23 8.04 12.69
N PRO A 10 1.09 8.70 12.46
CA PRO A 10 -0.15 7.99 12.15
C PRO A 10 -0.15 7.53 10.68
N VAL A 11 -0.24 6.21 10.44
CA VAL A 11 -0.63 5.67 9.12
C VAL A 11 -2.14 5.49 9.11
N ARG A 12 -2.79 5.96 8.04
CA ARG A 12 -4.23 5.82 7.86
C ARG A 12 -4.52 4.65 6.93
N VAL A 13 -5.41 3.74 7.35
CA VAL A 13 -5.93 2.68 6.49
C VAL A 13 -7.40 2.93 6.20
N ARG A 14 -7.79 2.85 4.92
CA ARG A 14 -9.19 2.93 4.48
C ARG A 14 -9.53 1.70 3.65
N VAL A 15 -10.71 1.13 3.93
CA VAL A 15 -11.29 0.02 3.15
C VAL A 15 -12.68 0.45 2.69
N ALA A 16 -12.93 0.38 1.39
CA ALA A 16 -14.20 0.79 0.81
C ALA A 16 -14.58 -0.10 -0.37
N ARG A 17 -15.88 -0.24 -0.61
CA ARG A 17 -16.41 -0.84 -1.84
C ARG A 17 -16.40 0.23 -2.95
N THR A 18 -15.93 -0.11 -4.14
CA THR A 18 -16.03 0.76 -5.32
C THR A 18 -17.35 0.54 -6.04
N ASP A 19 -17.75 1.50 -6.87
CA ASP A 19 -19.00 1.42 -7.66
C ASP A 19 -19.07 0.19 -8.57
N GLY A 20 -17.92 -0.42 -8.90
CA GLY A 20 -17.82 -1.66 -9.67
C GLY A 20 -17.83 -2.94 -8.84
N GLY A 21 -18.22 -2.89 -7.56
CA GLY A 21 -18.30 -4.06 -6.67
C GLY A 21 -16.97 -4.53 -6.08
N ARG A 22 -15.86 -3.82 -6.35
CA ARG A 22 -14.52 -4.23 -5.90
C ARG A 22 -14.21 -3.71 -4.51
N THR A 23 -13.34 -4.40 -3.79
CA THR A 23 -12.82 -3.90 -2.51
C THR A 23 -11.56 -3.09 -2.78
N ARG A 24 -11.57 -1.81 -2.40
CA ARG A 24 -10.40 -0.92 -2.44
C ARG A 24 -9.81 -0.78 -1.05
N VAL A 25 -8.50 -1.01 -0.95
CA VAL A 25 -7.70 -0.81 0.26
C VAL A 25 -6.71 0.31 0.00
N GLU A 26 -6.64 1.27 0.91
CA GLU A 26 -5.78 2.44 0.81
C GLU A 26 -4.98 2.60 2.10
N VAL A 27 -3.68 2.85 1.96
CA VAL A 27 -2.76 3.09 3.07
C VAL A 27 -2.08 4.43 2.82
N THR A 28 -2.38 5.41 3.65
CA THR A 28 -1.78 6.75 3.59
C THR A 28 -0.69 6.89 4.64
N ASP A 29 0.50 7.22 4.16
CA ASP A 29 1.67 7.60 4.92
C ASP A 29 1.83 9.13 4.84
N PRO A 30 1.89 9.86 5.96
CA PRO A 30 2.05 11.31 5.93
C PRO A 30 3.43 11.77 5.43
N ASP A 31 4.42 10.88 5.29
CA ASP A 31 5.68 11.19 4.60
C ASP A 31 5.50 11.15 3.07
N PRO A 32 5.55 12.30 2.39
CA PRO A 32 5.38 12.37 0.94
C PRO A 32 6.63 11.94 0.15
N HIS A 33 7.80 11.83 0.81
CA HIS A 33 9.09 11.62 0.17
C HIS A 33 9.45 10.14 0.01
N ALA A 34 8.96 9.28 0.91
CA ALA A 34 9.19 7.84 0.86
C ALA A 34 8.26 7.13 -0.15
N LEU A 35 8.51 7.27 -1.46
CA LEU A 35 7.79 6.46 -2.45
C LEU A 35 8.10 4.96 -2.29
N PRO A 36 7.11 4.07 -2.48
CA PRO A 36 7.36 2.64 -2.39
C PRO A 36 8.13 2.23 -3.65
N VAL A 37 9.24 1.53 -3.45
CA VAL A 37 10.09 1.02 -4.54
C VAL A 37 9.95 -0.48 -4.56
N LEU A 38 9.80 -1.08 -5.74
CA LEU A 38 9.79 -2.53 -5.88
C LEU A 38 11.13 -3.06 -5.38
N VAL A 39 11.11 -3.83 -4.29
CA VAL A 39 12.29 -4.47 -3.73
C VAL A 39 12.25 -5.94 -4.11
N CYS A 40 13.35 -6.44 -4.67
CA CYS A 40 13.58 -7.87 -4.83
C CYS A 40 13.90 -8.48 -3.46
N ALA A 41 12.87 -8.70 -2.65
CA ALA A 41 13.00 -9.36 -1.36
C ALA A 41 13.28 -10.87 -1.58
N THR A 42 14.31 -11.37 -0.94
CA THR A 42 14.69 -12.78 -0.90
C THR A 42 13.81 -13.56 0.10
N GLY A 43 13.93 -14.89 0.09
CA GLY A 43 13.10 -15.77 0.95
C GLY A 43 13.27 -15.50 2.45
N GLU A 44 14.43 -15.02 2.87
CA GLU A 44 14.75 -14.73 4.28
C GLU A 44 14.41 -13.30 4.69
N ASP A 45 14.09 -12.42 3.74
CA ASP A 45 13.79 -11.03 4.05
C ASP A 45 12.44 -10.89 4.75
N GLU A 46 12.39 -10.23 5.90
CA GLU A 46 11.14 -10.01 6.64
C GLU A 46 10.31 -8.82 6.10
N SER A 47 10.83 -8.13 5.07
CA SER A 47 10.25 -6.90 4.50
C SER A 47 10.46 -6.84 2.97
N GLY A 48 9.97 -5.79 2.30
CA GLY A 48 10.17 -5.59 0.84
C GLY A 48 9.22 -6.37 -0.08
N ARG A 49 8.49 -7.37 0.41
CA ARG A 49 7.52 -8.15 -0.38
C ARG A 49 6.20 -7.43 -0.68
N GLY A 50 5.91 -6.31 -0.02
CA GLY A 50 4.59 -5.66 -0.07
C GLY A 50 4.13 -5.33 -1.49
N LEU A 51 5.00 -4.72 -2.30
CA LEU A 51 4.68 -4.40 -3.69
C LEU A 51 4.60 -5.65 -4.58
N ALA A 52 5.49 -6.63 -4.39
CA ALA A 52 5.41 -7.89 -5.14
C ALA A 52 4.11 -8.65 -4.86
N LEU A 53 3.60 -8.59 -3.62
CA LEU A 53 2.29 -9.14 -3.28
C LEU A 53 1.17 -8.35 -3.96
N LEU A 54 1.22 -7.02 -3.97
CA LEU A 54 0.25 -6.19 -4.68
C LEU A 54 0.23 -6.51 -6.18
N ASP A 55 1.40 -6.65 -6.81
CA ASP A 55 1.52 -7.08 -8.22
C ASP A 55 0.90 -8.46 -8.47
N ALA A 56 1.00 -9.38 -7.50
CA ALA A 56 0.50 -10.75 -7.67
C ALA A 56 -1.02 -10.89 -7.41
N VAL A 57 -1.59 -10.10 -6.50
CA VAL A 57 -2.97 -10.33 -6.00
C VAL A 57 -3.96 -9.23 -6.36
N ALA A 58 -3.51 -8.02 -6.65
CA ALA A 58 -4.40 -6.91 -6.96
C ALA A 58 -4.84 -6.94 -8.42
N LEU A 59 -6.12 -6.65 -8.67
CA LEU A 59 -6.62 -6.39 -10.01
C LEU A 59 -6.04 -5.09 -10.58
N ARG A 60 -5.84 -4.10 -9.71
CA ARG A 60 -5.13 -2.86 -9.99
C ARG A 60 -4.56 -2.31 -8.70
N TRP A 61 -3.43 -1.65 -8.79
CA TRP A 61 -2.84 -0.94 -7.67
C TRP A 61 -2.12 0.30 -8.18
N GLY A 62 -1.83 1.22 -7.28
CA GLY A 62 -1.14 2.45 -7.61
C GLY A 62 -0.66 3.21 -6.39
N VAL A 63 0.00 4.32 -6.67
CA VAL A 63 0.50 5.25 -5.66
C VAL A 63 0.03 6.64 -6.04
N GLU A 64 -0.65 7.30 -5.12
CA GLU A 64 -1.12 8.68 -5.26
C GLU A 64 -0.38 9.55 -4.26
N ARG A 65 0.09 10.70 -4.72
CA ARG A 65 0.62 11.76 -3.84
C ARG A 65 -0.49 12.77 -3.61
N GLY A 66 -0.73 13.13 -2.36
CA GLY A 66 -1.73 14.10 -1.96
C GLY A 66 -1.21 15.05 -0.89
N VAL A 67 -2.06 15.99 -0.48
CA VAL A 67 -1.74 16.98 0.58
C VAL A 67 -1.47 16.29 1.92
N GLU A 68 -2.14 15.17 2.17
CA GLU A 68 -2.03 14.37 3.40
C GLU A 68 -0.83 13.38 3.37
N GLY A 69 0.02 13.45 2.34
CA GLY A 69 1.16 12.54 2.14
C GLY A 69 0.97 11.60 0.96
N LYS A 70 1.45 10.37 1.08
CA LYS A 70 1.44 9.35 0.04
C LYS A 70 0.43 8.26 0.35
N THR A 71 -0.44 7.95 -0.60
CA THR A 71 -1.38 6.83 -0.52
C THR A 71 -0.98 5.71 -1.46
N VAL A 72 -0.72 4.52 -0.94
CA VAL A 72 -0.68 3.28 -1.74
C VAL A 72 -2.06 2.68 -1.72
N TRP A 73 -2.57 2.29 -2.89
CA TRP A 73 -3.90 1.69 -2.99
C TRP A 73 -3.88 0.44 -3.84
N CYS A 74 -4.79 -0.48 -3.55
CA CYS A 74 -5.05 -1.63 -4.40
C CYS A 74 -6.54 -1.97 -4.44
N GLU A 75 -6.94 -2.65 -5.50
CA GLU A 75 -8.28 -3.21 -5.62
C GLU A 75 -8.23 -4.71 -5.83
N LEU A 76 -9.10 -5.38 -5.08
CA LEU A 76 -9.25 -6.81 -5.07
C LEU A 76 -10.59 -7.18 -5.70
N GLY A 77 -10.63 -8.36 -6.32
CA GLY A 77 -11.89 -8.97 -6.75
C GLY A 77 -12.79 -9.31 -5.56
N GLU A 78 -13.98 -9.83 -5.85
CA GLU A 78 -14.77 -10.47 -4.81
C GLU A 78 -14.03 -11.71 -4.28
N VAL A 79 -14.04 -11.87 -2.96
CA VAL A 79 -13.58 -13.08 -2.25
C VAL A 79 -14.79 -13.97 -2.02
#